data_AF-A0A497EWF6-F1
#
_entry.id   AF-A0A497EWF6-F1
#
_cell.length_a   1.000
_cell.length_b   1.000
_cell.length_c   1.000
_cell.angle_alpha   90.00
_cell.angle_beta   90.00
_cell.angle_gamma   90.00
#
_symmetry.space_group_name_H-M   'P 1'
#
loop_
_entity.id
_entity.type
_entity.pdbx_description
1 polymer ?
#
loop_
_entity_poly.entity_id
_entity_poly.type
_entity_poly.pdbx_seq_one_letter_code
_entity_poly.pdbx_strand_id
1 'polypeptide(L)'
;MAIPASYTSDLPHLREKTIRAGFIGRAAAVFRVEKIVIYLDKHGVESEGEFLCQVLRFLDTPQYLRRKMFGLSPFLKYAGIL
;
A
#
# COMPACT_ATOMS: atom_id res chain seq x y z
N MET A 1 -2.90 -8.07 -11.16
CA MET A 1 -2.13 -6.83 -11.46
C MET A 1 -0.75 -6.95 -10.84
N ALA A 2 0.31 -6.51 -11.53
CA ALA A 2 1.68 -6.52 -11.01
C ALA A 2 2.21 -5.09 -10.91
N ILE A 3 2.90 -4.76 -9.81
CA ILE A 3 3.39 -3.41 -9.51
C ILE A 3 4.84 -3.49 -9.02
N PRO A 4 5.75 -2.65 -9.53
CA PRO A 4 7.12 -2.61 -9.03
C PRO A 4 7.17 -2.03 -7.61
N ALA A 5 8.04 -2.58 -6.77
CA ALA A 5 8.26 -2.09 -5.41
C ALA A 5 8.76 -0.64 -5.40
N SER A 6 9.50 -0.19 -6.42
CA SER A 6 9.97 1.19 -6.51
C SER A 6 8.89 2.23 -6.86
N TYR A 7 7.60 1.85 -7.01
CA TYR A 7 6.55 2.76 -7.49
C TYR A 7 6.33 4.02 -6.62
N THR A 8 6.70 3.95 -5.34
CA THR A 8 6.61 5.08 -4.40
C THR A 8 7.96 5.70 -4.05
N SER A 9 9.05 5.24 -4.67
CA SER A 9 10.42 5.64 -4.32
C SER A 9 10.77 7.08 -4.70
N ASP A 10 10.07 7.67 -5.67
CA ASP A 10 10.24 9.05 -6.15
C ASP A 10 9.65 10.10 -5.19
N LEU A 11 8.77 9.67 -4.27
CA LEU A 11 8.11 10.57 -3.32
C LEU A 11 8.88 10.64 -2.00
N PRO A 12 9.22 11.84 -1.49
CA PRO A 12 9.98 11.96 -0.24
C PRO A 12 9.12 11.75 1.01
N HIS A 13 7.84 12.13 0.96
CA HIS A 13 6.98 12.15 2.15
C HIS A 13 6.02 10.96 2.21
N LEU A 14 5.93 10.33 3.38
CA LEU A 14 5.07 9.17 3.62
C LEU A 14 3.59 9.43 3.28
N ARG A 15 3.09 10.64 3.57
CA ARG A 15 1.70 11.04 3.25
C ARG A 15 1.40 10.93 1.75
N GLU A 16 2.30 11.43 0.91
CA GLU A 16 2.14 11.40 -0.55
C GLU A 16 2.21 9.97 -1.08
N LYS A 17 3.14 9.16 -0.53
CA LYS A 17 3.22 7.72 -0.83
C LYS A 17 1.90 7.01 -0.51
N THR A 18 1.32 7.30 0.65
CA THR A 18 0.04 6.72 1.08
C THR A 18 -1.09 7.09 0.12
N ILE A 19 -1.22 8.36 -0.26
CA ILE A 19 -2.23 8.81 -1.23
C ILE A 19 -2.09 8.05 -2.56
N ARG A 20 -0.86 7.95 -3.06
CA ARG A 20 -0.58 7.28 -4.33
C ARG A 20 -0.92 5.78 -4.27
N ALA A 21 -0.56 5.10 -3.19
CA ALA A 21 -0.96 3.71 -2.94
C ALA A 21 -2.50 3.57 -2.84
N GLY A 22 -3.18 4.56 -2.26
CA GLY A 22 -4.63 4.64 -2.20
C GLY A 22 -5.30 4.65 -3.58
N PHE A 23 -4.75 5.41 -4.54
CA PHE A 23 -5.26 5.41 -5.91
C PHE A 23 -5.13 4.05 -6.58
N ILE A 24 -4.01 3.34 -6.36
CA ILE A 24 -3.85 1.96 -6.84
C ILE A 24 -4.94 1.06 -6.24
N GLY A 25 -5.13 1.10 -4.92
CA GLY A 25 -6.12 0.28 -4.24
C GLY A 25 -7.54 0.53 -4.75
N ARG A 26 -7.91 1.80 -4.97
CA ARG A 26 -9.21 2.18 -5.55
C ARG A 26 -9.36 1.69 -6.99
N ALA A 27 -8.34 1.87 -7.84
CA ALA A 27 -8.37 1.37 -9.21
C ALA A 27 -8.52 -0.15 -9.23
N ALA A 28 -7.76 -0.87 -8.41
CA ALA A 28 -7.84 -2.32 -8.28
C ALA A 28 -9.25 -2.78 -7.83
N ALA A 29 -9.87 -2.08 -6.87
CA ALA A 29 -11.23 -2.38 -6.42
C ALA A 29 -12.28 -2.12 -7.50
N VAL A 30 -12.19 -1.00 -8.23
CA VAL A 30 -13.12 -0.65 -9.32
C VAL A 30 -13.09 -1.69 -10.43
N PHE A 31 -11.89 -2.14 -10.82
CA PHE A 31 -11.70 -3.14 -11.86
C PHE A 31 -11.75 -4.59 -11.35
N ARG A 32 -12.14 -4.81 -10.08
CA ARG A 32 -12.27 -6.14 -9.46
C ARG A 32 -11.01 -7.02 -9.61
N VAL A 33 -9.84 -6.42 -9.39
CA VAL A 33 -8.58 -7.16 -9.43
C VAL A 33 -8.50 -8.12 -8.25
N GLU A 34 -8.40 -9.42 -8.52
CA GLU A 34 -8.34 -10.46 -7.47
C GLU A 34 -7.00 -10.50 -6.72
N LYS A 35 -5.89 -10.19 -7.41
CA LYS A 35 -4.56 -10.29 -6.84
C LYS A 35 -3.66 -9.16 -7.33
N ILE A 36 -3.04 -8.46 -6.38
CA ILE A 36 -1.96 -7.51 -6.63
C ILE A 36 -0.64 -8.15 -6.21
N VAL A 37 0.30 -8.26 -7.15
CA VAL A 37 1.64 -8.80 -6.91
C VAL A 37 2.63 -7.65 -6.92
N ILE A 38 3.33 -7.43 -5.81
CA ILE A 38 4.40 -6.45 -5.71
C ILE A 38 5.71 -7.20 -5.93
N TYR A 39 6.44 -6.83 -6.98
CA TYR A 39 7.73 -7.46 -7.32
C TYR A 39 8.88 -6.50 -7.09
N LEU A 40 10.03 -7.03 -6.69
CA LEU A 40 11.25 -6.25 -6.48
C LEU A 40 11.91 -5.98 -7.84
N ASP A 41 11.92 -4.73 -8.26
CA ASP A 41 12.50 -4.29 -9.53
C ASP A 41 13.94 -3.78 -9.39
N LYS A 42 14.33 -3.34 -8.18
CA LYS A 42 15.67 -2.82 -7.85
C LYS A 42 16.15 -3.41 -6.52
N HIS A 43 17.46 -3.31 -6.28
CA HIS A 43 18.02 -3.62 -4.96
C HIS A 43 17.71 -2.50 -3.97
N GLY A 44 17.38 -2.85 -2.72
CA GLY A 44 17.15 -1.88 -1.64
C GLY A 44 15.75 -1.26 -1.58
N VAL A 45 14.81 -1.66 -2.45
CA VAL A 45 13.41 -1.18 -2.41
C VAL A 45 12.47 -2.12 -1.64
N GLU A 46 13.02 -3.03 -0.83
CA GLU A 46 12.25 -3.99 -0.03
C GLU A 46 11.29 -3.28 0.93
N SER A 47 11.75 -2.21 1.59
CA SER A 47 10.92 -1.40 2.49
C SER A 47 9.77 -0.69 1.77
N GLU A 48 9.97 -0.28 0.51
CA GLU A 48 8.90 0.36 -0.29
C GLU A 48 7.86 -0.67 -0.70
N GLY A 49 8.30 -1.87 -1.09
CA GLY A 49 7.43 -2.99 -1.39
C GLY A 49 6.61 -3.42 -0.17
N GLU A 50 7.23 -3.48 1.01
CA GLU A 50 6.54 -3.77 2.27
C GLU A 50 5.51 -2.68 2.61
N PHE A 51 5.89 -1.40 2.49
CA PHE A 51 4.98 -0.27 2.67
C PHE A 51 3.74 -0.40 1.78
N LEU A 52 3.93 -0.61 0.47
CA LEU A 52 2.83 -0.78 -0.49
C LEU A 52 1.94 -1.97 -0.11
N CYS A 53 2.55 -3.09 0.28
CA CYS A 53 1.83 -4.29 0.69
C CYS A 53 0.97 -4.03 1.93
N GLN A 54 1.52 -3.37 2.95
CA GLN A 54 0.78 -3.04 4.18
C GLN A 54 -0.38 -2.08 3.90
N VAL A 55 -0.17 -1.04 3.09
CA VAL A 55 -1.24 -0.08 2.74
C VAL A 55 -2.35 -0.76 1.94
N LEU A 56 -2.02 -1.55 0.93
CA LEU A 56 -3.02 -2.24 0.11
C LEU A 56 -3.79 -3.29 0.92
N ARG A 57 -3.12 -4.04 1.81
CA ARG A 57 -3.80 -4.97 2.74
C ARG A 57 -4.71 -4.24 3.72
N PHE A 58 -4.29 -3.07 4.20
CA PHE A 58 -5.12 -2.24 5.07
C PHE A 58 -6.40 -1.80 4.36
N LEU A 59 -6.29 -1.40 3.08
CA LEU A 59 -7.43 -1.02 2.25
C LEU A 59 -8.39 -2.18 1.99
N ASP A 60 -7.86 -3.36 1.67
CA ASP A 60 -8.62 -4.58 1.40
C ASP A 60 -9.34 -5.11 2.65
N THR A 61 -8.78 -4.88 3.84
CA THR A 61 -9.36 -5.35 5.10
C THR A 61 -10.60 -4.54 5.49
N PRO A 62 -11.72 -5.17 5.88
CA PRO A 62 -12.92 -4.47 6.35
C PRO A 62 -12.65 -3.56 7.54
N GLN A 63 -13.28 -2.38 7.57
CA GLN A 63 -13.02 -1.32 8.55
C GLN A 63 -13.11 -1.79 10.02
N TYR A 64 -14.08 -2.66 10.34
CA TYR A 64 -14.28 -3.19 11.70
C TYR A 64 -13.18 -4.17 12.13
N LEU A 65 -12.44 -4.75 11.18
CA LEU A 65 -11.39 -5.74 11.42
C LEU A 65 -10.00 -5.11 11.46
N ARG A 66 -9.83 -3.91 10.87
CA ARG A 66 -8.53 -3.23 10.76
C ARG A 66 -7.84 -3.07 12.11
N ARG A 67 -8.56 -2.67 13.17
CA ARG A 67 -7.98 -2.51 14.52
C ARG A 67 -7.49 -3.82 15.15
N LYS A 68 -8.01 -4.97 14.70
CA LYS A 68 -7.61 -6.29 15.21
C LYS A 68 -6.44 -6.88 14.40
N MET A 69 -6.40 -6.60 13.08
CA MET A 69 -5.38 -7.15 12.19
C MET A 69 -4.13 -6.28 12.06
N PHE A 70 -4.25 -4.97 12.27
CA PHE A 70 -3.13 -4.03 12.15
C PHE A 70 -2.85 -3.38 13.50
N GLY A 71 -1.63 -3.60 13.99
CA GLY A 71 -1.07 -2.85 15.13
C GLY A 71 -0.64 -1.44 14.72
N LEU A 72 0.00 -0.73 15.66
CA LEU A 72 0.65 0.55 15.38
C LEU A 72 1.86 0.33 14.45
N SER A 73 1.69 0.61 13.16
CA SER A 73 2.76 0.55 12.16
C SER A 73 3.16 1.96 11.73
N PRO A 74 4.47 2.30 11.68
CA PRO A 74 4.95 3.56 11.12
C PRO A 74 4.47 3.78 9.67
N PHE A 75 4.34 2.71 8.88
CA PHE A 75 3.90 2.76 7.50
C PHE A 75 2.43 3.19 7.36
N LEU A 76 1.60 2.91 8.37
CA LEU A 76 0.17 3.23 8.37
C LEU A 76 -0.17 4.53 9.10
N LYS A 77 0.84 5.35 9.46
CA LYS A 77 0.67 6.62 10.17
C LYS A 77 -0.36 7.55 9.52
N TYR A 78 -0.41 7.56 8.19
CA TYR A 78 -1.30 8.40 7.41
C TYR A 78 -2.49 7.64 6.79
N ALA A 79 -2.75 6.40 7.21
CA ALA A 79 -3.81 5.57 6.61
C ALA A 79 -5.23 6.14 6.78
N GLY A 80 -5.44 7.11 7.67
CA GLY A 80 -6.74 7.78 7.85
C GLY A 80 -7.15 8.72 6.70
N ILE A 81 -6.26 9.02 5.75
CA ILE A 81 -6.58 9.84 4.55
C ILE A 81 -7.12 9.01 3.38
N LEU A 82 -7.15 7.68 3.53
CA LEU A 82 -7.48 6.71 2.50
C LEU A 82 -8.97 6.39 2.42
#